data_AF-A0AAU9NTD2-F1
#
_entry.id   AF-A0AAU9NTD2-F1
#
_cell.length_a   1.000
_cell.length_b   1.000
_cell.length_c   1.000
_cell.angle_alpha   90.00
_cell.angle_beta   90.00
_cell.angle_gamma   90.00
#
_symmetry.space_group_name_H-M   'P 1'
#
loop_
_entity.id
_entity.type
_entity.pdbx_description
1 polymer ?
#
loop_
_entity_poly.entity_id
_entity_poly.type
_entity_poly.pdbx_seq_one_letter_code
_entity_poly.pdbx_strand_id
1 'polypeptide(L)'
;MSNFSRQLRFTSSMIRGLQYRISRSFTTIEGHRPTIIHKQGLDILHDPWFNKGTAFSMTERDRLELRGLLPPNVMSNEQQIERFMADLKRLEVNARDGPSDTNSLAKWRILNRLHDRNETMYYKVLIAKIEEYAPVVYTPTVGLVCQKYSGLFRRPRGMYFSAADRGEMMSMVYNWPADQVDMIVVTDGSRILGLGDLGIQGIGISIGKLDLYVAAAGINPQRVLPIMIDVGTNNEALLKDPLYLGLQQHRLDGEEYIAVIDEFMEAVFTRWPHVIVQFEDFQSKWAFKFTTTI
;
A
#
# COMPACT_ATOMS: atom_id res chain seq x y z
N MET A 1 -62.68 28.43 12.20
CA MET A 1 -62.04 29.23 11.14
C MET A 1 -60.74 29.82 11.69
N SER A 2 -59.70 29.87 10.83
CA SER A 2 -58.38 30.51 10.95
C SER A 2 -57.34 29.96 11.96
N ASN A 3 -56.58 28.96 11.51
CA ASN A 3 -55.18 29.07 11.06
C ASN A 3 -54.28 30.26 11.53
N PHE A 4 -53.02 29.89 11.79
CA PHE A 4 -51.73 30.64 11.74
C PHE A 4 -51.06 31.21 13.02
N SER A 5 -49.96 30.50 13.38
CA SER A 5 -48.62 30.97 13.75
C SER A 5 -48.40 31.86 14.98
N ARG A 6 -47.68 31.31 15.98
CA ARG A 6 -46.65 32.07 16.73
C ARG A 6 -45.42 31.21 16.98
N GLN A 7 -44.30 31.69 16.43
CA GLN A 7 -42.94 31.19 16.55
C GLN A 7 -42.50 31.11 18.02
N LEU A 8 -42.03 29.94 18.47
CA LEU A 8 -41.08 29.89 19.57
C LEU A 8 -39.71 30.29 19.05
N ARG A 9 -39.24 31.48 19.48
CA ARG A 9 -37.86 31.91 19.34
C ARG A 9 -37.00 31.06 20.28
N PHE A 10 -36.29 30.08 19.74
CA PHE A 10 -35.19 29.46 20.45
C PHE A 10 -33.99 30.41 20.44
N THR A 11 -33.56 30.78 21.64
CA THR A 11 -32.41 31.62 21.93
C THR A 11 -31.11 30.97 21.43
N SER A 12 -30.24 31.76 20.80
CA SER A 12 -29.01 31.37 20.09
C SER A 12 -27.87 30.83 20.96
N SER A 13 -28.12 30.46 22.22
CA SER A 13 -27.11 29.90 23.14
C SER A 13 -27.20 28.38 23.33
N MET A 14 -28.19 27.70 22.74
CA MET A 14 -28.43 26.26 22.92
C MET A 14 -28.23 25.40 21.66
N ILE A 15 -27.60 25.96 20.61
CA ILE A 15 -27.16 25.24 19.38
C ILE A 15 -25.62 25.20 19.31
N ARG A 16 -24.94 25.20 20.46
CA ARG A 16 -23.46 25.08 20.54
C ARG A 16 -22.98 23.73 21.09
N GLY A 17 -23.86 22.75 21.19
CA GLY A 17 -23.51 21.34 21.43
C GLY A 17 -24.17 20.49 20.36
N LEU A 18 -23.43 19.55 19.77
CA LEU A 18 -23.86 18.65 18.68
C LEU A 18 -23.89 19.24 17.25
N GLN A 19 -22.83 19.93 16.84
CA GLN A 19 -22.28 19.66 15.51
C GLN A 19 -21.04 18.80 15.69
N TYR A 20 -21.25 17.48 15.68
CA TYR A 20 -20.20 16.52 15.33
C TYR A 20 -19.73 16.91 13.93
N ARG A 21 -18.70 17.75 13.86
CA ARG A 21 -17.86 17.89 12.69
C ARG A 21 -17.13 16.56 12.54
N ILE A 22 -17.79 15.58 11.94
CA ILE A 22 -17.09 14.50 11.25
C ILE A 22 -16.48 15.15 10.00
N SER A 23 -15.41 15.92 10.22
CA SER A 23 -14.48 16.24 9.17
C SER A 23 -13.67 14.96 8.97
N ARG A 24 -14.10 14.11 8.03
CA ARG A 24 -13.21 13.07 7.50
C ARG A 24 -12.11 13.80 6.73
N SER A 25 -11.03 14.19 7.40
CA SER A 25 -9.84 14.68 6.72
C SER A 25 -9.06 13.47 6.19
N PHE A 26 -9.51 12.92 5.06
CA PHE A 26 -8.71 11.95 4.29
C PHE A 26 -7.46 12.59 3.69
N THR A 27 -7.41 13.92 3.66
CA THR A 27 -6.17 14.67 3.46
C THR A 27 -5.44 14.75 4.79
N THR A 28 -4.25 14.16 4.86
CA THR A 28 -3.34 14.37 5.98
C THR A 28 -2.81 15.79 5.95
N ILE A 29 -3.60 16.73 6.48
CA ILE A 29 -3.15 18.09 6.83
C ILE A 29 -1.99 18.02 7.86
N GLU A 30 -1.77 16.84 8.46
CA GLU A 30 -0.62 16.48 9.30
C GLU A 30 0.76 16.59 8.61
N GLY A 31 0.84 16.71 7.28
CA GLY A 31 2.11 16.86 6.55
C GLY A 31 2.96 18.10 6.91
N HIS A 32 2.46 18.98 7.80
CA HIS A 32 3.17 20.17 8.27
C HIS A 32 3.89 19.98 9.62
N ARG A 33 3.68 18.86 10.32
CA ARG A 33 4.35 18.61 11.60
C ARG A 33 5.64 17.80 11.37
N PRO A 34 6.78 18.24 11.93
CA PRO A 34 8.00 17.44 11.92
C PRO A 34 7.74 16.08 12.59
N THR A 35 8.05 14.98 11.91
CA THR A 35 8.02 13.66 12.51
C THR A 35 9.22 13.50 13.45
N ILE A 36 8.95 13.09 14.69
CA ILE A 36 10.01 12.74 15.64
C ILE A 36 10.61 11.41 15.18
N ILE A 37 11.91 11.40 14.96
CA ILE A 37 12.66 10.22 14.54
C ILE A 37 13.71 9.89 15.59
N HIS A 38 13.81 8.60 15.92
CA HIS A 38 14.81 8.07 16.86
C HIS A 38 15.96 7.36 16.13
N LYS A 39 15.86 7.17 14.81
CA LYS A 39 16.89 6.56 13.96
C LYS A 39 17.93 7.59 13.52
N GLN A 40 19.20 7.20 13.48
CA GLN A 40 20.34 8.04 13.07
C GLN A 40 21.33 7.22 12.22
N GLY A 41 22.29 7.89 11.59
CA GLY A 41 23.37 7.23 10.84
C GLY A 41 22.87 6.36 9.69
N LEU A 42 23.36 5.11 9.63
CA LEU A 42 22.95 4.18 8.58
C LEU A 42 21.48 3.72 8.72
N ASP A 43 20.92 3.70 9.94
CA ASP A 43 19.56 3.19 10.17
C ASP A 43 18.51 4.02 9.44
N ILE A 44 18.67 5.35 9.41
CA ILE A 44 17.75 6.22 8.66
C ILE A 44 17.98 6.14 7.15
N LEU A 45 19.21 5.86 6.70
CA LEU A 45 19.51 5.68 5.27
C LEU A 45 18.95 4.36 4.71
N HIS A 46 18.79 3.35 5.57
CA HIS A 46 18.21 2.06 5.22
C HIS A 46 16.68 1.99 5.42
N ASP A 47 16.08 2.98 6.08
CA ASP A 47 14.64 3.09 6.24
C ASP A 47 14.00 3.85 5.06
N PRO A 48 13.26 3.17 4.16
CA PRO A 48 12.67 3.81 2.98
C PRO A 48 11.66 4.91 3.32
N TRP A 49 11.04 4.89 4.51
CA TRP A 49 10.11 5.92 4.94
C TRP A 49 10.77 7.27 5.22
N PHE A 50 11.99 7.25 5.75
CA PHE A 50 12.68 8.46 6.20
C PHE A 50 13.87 8.84 5.32
N ASN A 51 14.38 7.91 4.50
CA ASN A 51 15.50 8.17 3.63
C ASN A 51 15.16 9.24 2.57
N LYS A 52 15.94 10.33 2.56
CA LYS A 52 15.87 11.40 1.53
C LYS A 52 17.05 11.35 0.55
N GLY A 53 17.99 10.41 0.74
CA GLY A 53 19.22 10.33 -0.03
C GLY A 53 20.00 11.65 -0.01
N THR A 54 20.39 12.16 -1.18
CA THR A 54 21.14 13.42 -1.27
C THR A 54 20.34 14.68 -0.92
N ALA A 55 19.03 14.58 -0.67
CA ALA A 55 18.17 15.70 -0.31
C ALA A 55 18.14 16.02 1.19
N PHE A 56 18.82 15.24 2.03
CA PHE A 56 19.07 15.66 3.41
C PHE A 56 19.87 16.97 3.41
N SER A 57 19.30 18.00 4.05
CA SER A 57 19.95 19.29 4.28
C SER A 57 21.20 19.13 5.15
N MET A 58 22.12 20.09 5.13
CA MET A 58 23.31 20.04 5.99
C MET A 58 22.95 19.95 7.48
N THR A 59 21.92 20.66 7.91
CA THR A 59 21.41 20.61 9.29
C THR A 59 20.87 19.22 9.65
N GLU A 60 20.13 18.55 8.76
CA GLU A 60 19.70 17.18 8.98
C GLU A 60 20.89 16.22 9.02
N ARG A 61 21.87 16.41 8.12
CA ARG A 61 23.07 15.56 8.11
C ARG A 61 23.89 15.69 9.39
N ASP A 62 23.93 16.87 10.01
CA ASP A 62 24.55 17.06 11.32
C ASP A 62 23.77 16.38 12.43
N ARG A 63 22.47 16.64 12.51
CA ARG A 63 21.61 16.16 13.60
C ARG A 63 21.34 14.65 13.56
N LEU A 64 21.44 14.05 12.37
CA LEU A 64 21.17 12.64 12.11
C LEU A 64 22.44 11.84 11.84
N GLU A 65 23.62 12.42 12.08
CA GLU A 65 24.92 11.74 11.95
C GLU A 65 25.20 11.18 10.54
N LEU A 66 24.85 11.95 9.50
CA LEU A 66 24.99 11.55 8.09
C LEU A 66 26.19 12.19 7.39
N ARG A 67 26.90 13.13 8.05
CA ARG A 67 28.12 13.70 7.48
C ARG A 67 29.17 12.61 7.28
N GLY A 68 29.74 12.55 6.07
CA GLY A 68 30.66 11.49 5.65
C GLY A 68 29.99 10.25 5.06
N LEU A 69 28.68 10.05 5.29
CA LEU A 69 27.92 8.92 4.73
C LEU A 69 27.25 9.25 3.38
N LEU A 70 27.16 10.55 3.03
CA LEU A 70 26.55 11.03 1.79
C LEU A 70 27.51 11.97 1.04
N PRO A 71 27.48 11.99 -0.31
CA PRO A 71 28.22 12.95 -1.11
C PRO A 71 27.92 14.40 -0.69
N PRO A 72 28.88 15.33 -0.78
CA PRO A 72 28.76 16.68 -0.20
C PRO A 72 27.66 17.54 -0.83
N ASN A 73 27.32 17.30 -2.10
CA ASN A 73 26.27 18.04 -2.77
C ASN A 73 24.89 17.71 -2.17
N VAL A 74 24.16 18.74 -1.75
CA VAL A 74 22.75 18.64 -1.33
C VAL A 74 21.88 18.92 -2.55
N MET A 75 21.13 17.91 -2.98
CA MET A 75 20.30 18.02 -4.19
C MET A 75 18.86 18.40 -3.84
N SER A 76 18.22 19.24 -4.66
CA SER A 76 16.78 19.45 -4.59
C SER A 76 16.02 18.20 -5.03
N ASN A 77 14.71 18.16 -4.74
CA ASN A 77 13.85 17.05 -5.17
C ASN A 77 13.83 16.93 -6.70
N GLU A 78 13.75 18.06 -7.39
CA GLU A 78 13.70 18.17 -8.85
C GLU A 78 14.98 17.63 -9.46
N GLN A 79 16.14 17.99 -8.90
CA GLN A 79 17.44 17.46 -9.34
C GLN A 79 17.56 15.95 -9.12
N GLN A 80 17.03 15.43 -7.99
CA GLN A 80 16.99 14.00 -7.76
C GLN A 80 16.09 13.29 -8.79
N ILE A 81 14.95 13.90 -9.16
CA ILE A 81 14.02 13.36 -10.16
C ILE A 81 14.71 13.34 -11.52
N GLU A 82 15.32 14.44 -11.96
CA GLU A 82 16.06 14.51 -13.21
C GLU A 82 17.15 13.44 -13.30
N ARG A 83 17.96 13.28 -12.25
CA ARG A 83 18.98 12.23 -12.18
C ARG A 83 18.36 10.83 -12.29
N PHE A 84 17.30 10.55 -11.52
CA PHE A 84 16.62 9.26 -11.56
C PHE A 84 16.03 8.96 -12.95
N MET A 85 15.42 9.96 -13.60
CA MET A 85 14.82 9.81 -14.92
C MET A 85 15.88 9.55 -16.01
N ALA A 86 17.05 10.20 -15.90
CA ALA A 86 18.18 9.93 -16.79
C ALA A 86 18.70 8.49 -16.63
N ASP A 87 18.85 8.03 -15.38
CA ASP A 87 19.26 6.65 -15.09
C ASP A 87 18.21 5.64 -15.55
N LEU A 88 16.92 5.91 -15.31
CA LEU A 88 15.82 5.07 -15.75
C LEU A 88 15.83 4.90 -17.27
N LYS A 89 15.94 5.99 -18.03
CA LYS A 89 16.04 5.95 -19.50
C LYS A 89 17.22 5.10 -19.98
N ARG A 90 18.37 5.20 -19.31
CA ARG A 90 19.55 4.37 -19.63
C ARG A 90 19.32 2.89 -19.31
N LEU A 91 18.68 2.60 -18.19
CA LEU A 91 18.41 1.22 -17.75
C LEU A 91 17.34 0.56 -18.62
N GLU A 92 16.29 1.28 -19.02
CA GLU A 92 15.22 0.79 -19.90
C GLU A 92 15.77 0.21 -21.22
N VAL A 93 16.80 0.83 -21.80
CA VAL A 93 17.45 0.35 -23.03
C VAL A 93 18.06 -1.05 -22.84
N ASN A 94 18.54 -1.36 -21.63
CA ASN A 94 19.30 -2.57 -21.33
C ASN A 94 18.53 -3.61 -20.52
N ALA A 95 17.36 -3.26 -19.98
CA ALA A 95 16.67 -4.04 -18.94
C ALA A 95 15.70 -5.11 -19.46
N ARG A 96 15.79 -5.50 -20.74
CA ARG A 96 14.99 -6.61 -21.28
C ARG A 96 15.63 -7.95 -20.91
N ASP A 97 15.05 -8.69 -19.97
CA ASP A 97 15.45 -10.07 -19.69
C ASP A 97 14.81 -11.06 -20.69
N GLY A 98 15.29 -10.99 -21.94
CA GLY A 98 14.86 -11.87 -23.02
C GLY A 98 13.58 -11.42 -23.75
N PRO A 99 13.12 -12.18 -24.75
CA PRO A 99 12.03 -11.79 -25.64
C PRO A 99 10.64 -11.71 -24.97
N SER A 100 10.49 -12.26 -23.76
CA SER A 100 9.24 -12.27 -23.00
C SER A 100 9.15 -11.19 -21.91
N ASP A 101 10.22 -10.42 -21.69
CA ASP A 101 10.24 -9.32 -20.75
C ASP A 101 9.79 -8.03 -21.44
N THR A 102 8.62 -7.52 -21.05
CA THR A 102 8.09 -6.29 -21.62
C THR A 102 8.88 -5.11 -21.05
N ASN A 103 9.04 -4.04 -21.84
CA ASN A 103 9.64 -2.81 -21.36
C ASN A 103 8.94 -2.29 -20.07
N SER A 104 7.65 -2.56 -19.93
CA SER A 104 6.89 -2.19 -18.73
C SER A 104 7.31 -2.94 -17.47
N LEU A 105 7.62 -4.23 -17.54
CA LEU A 105 8.07 -5.00 -16.37
C LEU A 105 9.47 -4.57 -15.92
N ALA A 106 10.36 -4.29 -16.88
CA ALA A 106 11.66 -3.70 -16.60
C ALA A 106 11.55 -2.35 -15.87
N LYS A 107 10.70 -1.43 -16.37
CA LYS A 107 10.40 -0.16 -15.71
C LYS A 107 9.86 -0.37 -14.31
N TRP A 108 8.91 -1.29 -14.14
CA TRP A 108 8.33 -1.62 -12.83
C TRP A 108 9.40 -2.08 -11.84
N ARG A 109 10.34 -2.95 -12.24
CA ARG A 109 11.43 -3.42 -11.37
C ARG A 109 12.31 -2.26 -10.90
N ILE A 110 12.62 -1.30 -11.78
CA ILE A 110 13.45 -0.13 -11.43
C ILE A 110 12.70 0.78 -10.45
N LEU A 111 11.41 1.04 -10.70
CA LEU A 111 10.54 1.80 -9.80
C LEU A 111 10.39 1.11 -8.44
N ASN A 112 10.19 -0.22 -8.41
CA ASN A 112 10.09 -0.99 -7.18
C ASN A 112 11.39 -0.94 -6.37
N ARG A 113 12.57 -1.00 -7.02
CA ARG A 113 13.86 -0.78 -6.35
C ARG A 113 14.01 0.63 -5.77
N LEU A 114 13.42 1.64 -6.41
CA LEU A 114 13.37 2.98 -5.84
C LEU A 114 12.45 3.00 -4.62
N HIS A 115 11.27 2.41 -4.74
CA HIS A 115 10.30 2.26 -3.65
C HIS A 115 10.96 1.60 -2.42
N ASP A 116 11.73 0.51 -2.61
CA ASP A 116 12.39 -0.25 -1.55
C ASP A 116 13.51 0.51 -0.83
N ARG A 117 14.05 1.57 -1.45
CA ARG A 117 15.17 2.35 -0.91
C ARG A 117 14.74 3.70 -0.38
N ASN A 118 13.79 4.36 -1.04
CA ASN A 118 13.40 5.73 -0.78
C ASN A 118 11.97 5.96 -1.29
N GLU A 119 11.02 5.82 -0.37
CA GLU A 119 9.58 5.93 -0.63
C GLU A 119 9.17 7.37 -0.90
N THR A 120 9.80 8.33 -0.21
CA THR A 120 9.62 9.77 -0.48
C THR A 120 9.92 10.10 -1.94
N MET A 121 11.03 9.58 -2.46
CA MET A 121 11.45 9.82 -3.84
C MET A 121 10.59 9.06 -4.84
N TYR A 122 10.20 7.82 -4.52
CA TYR A 122 9.27 7.03 -5.32
C TYR A 122 7.96 7.79 -5.57
N TYR A 123 7.30 8.27 -4.52
CA TYR A 123 6.06 9.01 -4.67
C TYR A 123 6.25 10.37 -5.34
N LYS A 124 7.38 11.06 -5.13
CA LYS A 124 7.69 12.29 -5.87
C LYS A 124 7.80 12.05 -7.38
N VAL A 125 8.45 10.96 -7.79
CA VAL A 125 8.53 10.57 -9.20
C VAL A 125 7.15 10.24 -9.76
N LEU A 126 6.35 9.44 -9.03
CA LEU A 126 4.99 9.11 -9.45
C LEU A 126 4.12 10.35 -9.58
N ILE A 127 4.11 11.25 -8.60
CA ILE A 127 3.31 12.48 -8.64
C ILE A 127 3.74 13.37 -9.82
N ALA A 128 5.05 13.55 -10.02
CA ALA A 128 5.56 14.40 -11.09
C ALA A 128 5.28 13.86 -12.50
N LYS A 129 5.05 12.55 -12.64
CA LYS A 129 4.96 11.84 -13.92
C LYS A 129 3.85 10.76 -13.92
N ILE A 130 2.72 11.07 -13.27
CA ILE A 130 1.68 10.07 -12.99
C ILE A 130 1.08 9.48 -14.27
N GLU A 131 0.87 10.29 -15.31
CA GLU A 131 0.33 9.83 -16.60
C GLU A 131 1.22 8.76 -17.25
N GLU A 132 2.55 8.87 -17.08
CA GLU A 132 3.52 7.94 -17.65
C GLU A 132 3.70 6.68 -16.80
N TYR A 133 3.72 6.83 -15.47
CA TYR A 133 4.07 5.73 -14.56
C TYR A 133 2.89 5.02 -13.90
N ALA A 134 1.70 5.61 -13.85
CA ALA A 134 0.52 4.90 -13.36
C ALA A 134 0.27 3.57 -14.12
N PRO A 135 0.39 3.49 -15.46
CA PRO A 135 0.26 2.23 -16.19
C PRO A 135 1.39 1.22 -15.93
N VAL A 136 2.51 1.66 -15.34
CA VAL A 136 3.66 0.83 -14.97
C VAL A 136 3.49 0.24 -13.57
N VAL A 137 3.05 1.04 -12.60
CA VAL A 137 2.83 0.58 -11.21
C VAL A 137 1.46 -0.05 -10.98
N TYR A 138 0.51 0.19 -11.90
CA TYR A 138 -0.82 -0.39 -11.89
C TYR A 138 -1.14 -1.06 -13.24
N THR A 139 -2.40 -1.07 -13.67
CA THR A 139 -2.84 -1.75 -14.90
C THR A 139 -2.31 -1.07 -16.16
N PRO A 140 -1.83 -1.84 -17.16
CA PRO A 140 -1.89 -3.31 -17.27
C PRO A 140 -0.69 -4.05 -16.66
N THR A 141 0.41 -3.36 -16.34
CA THR A 141 1.70 -3.98 -15.97
C THR A 141 1.62 -4.77 -14.67
N VAL A 142 0.83 -4.31 -13.70
CA VAL A 142 0.63 -5.00 -12.42
C VAL A 142 0.08 -6.43 -12.59
N GLY A 143 -0.70 -6.69 -13.65
CA GLY A 143 -1.16 -8.04 -13.95
C GLY A 143 0.00 -8.99 -14.30
N LEU A 144 0.96 -8.52 -15.10
CA LEU A 144 2.17 -9.27 -15.43
C LEU A 144 3.08 -9.45 -14.20
N VAL A 145 3.15 -8.44 -13.34
CA VAL A 145 3.84 -8.54 -12.04
C VAL A 145 3.21 -9.62 -11.18
N CYS A 146 1.87 -9.64 -11.07
CA CYS A 146 1.14 -10.66 -10.31
C CYS A 146 1.32 -12.07 -10.90
N GLN A 147 1.47 -12.23 -12.22
CA GLN A 147 1.74 -13.55 -12.80
C GLN A 147 3.14 -14.08 -12.45
N LYS A 148 4.11 -13.18 -12.23
CA LYS A 148 5.52 -13.51 -11.99
C LYS A 148 5.99 -13.20 -10.56
N TYR A 149 5.07 -12.90 -9.64
CA TYR A 149 5.41 -12.26 -8.37
C TYR A 149 6.41 -13.05 -7.54
N SER A 150 6.25 -14.38 -7.45
CA SER A 150 7.13 -15.23 -6.65
C SER A 150 8.60 -15.10 -7.08
N GLY A 151 8.88 -15.09 -8.39
CA GLY A 151 10.23 -14.87 -8.92
C GLY A 151 10.73 -13.43 -8.80
N LEU A 152 9.81 -12.46 -8.75
CA LEU A 152 10.09 -11.03 -8.61
C LEU A 152 10.25 -10.57 -7.15
N PHE A 153 9.84 -11.38 -6.18
CA PHE A 153 9.86 -11.05 -4.76
C PHE A 153 11.29 -10.74 -4.29
N ARG A 154 11.48 -9.59 -3.61
CA ARG A 154 12.79 -9.15 -3.09
C ARG A 154 12.69 -8.59 -1.68
N ARG A 155 11.74 -7.68 -1.47
CA ARG A 155 11.43 -7.09 -0.17
C ARG A 155 9.92 -7.20 0.07
N PRO A 156 9.47 -7.66 1.25
CA PRO A 156 8.04 -7.73 1.54
C PRO A 156 7.44 -6.32 1.63
N ARG A 157 6.21 -6.18 1.13
CA ARG A 157 5.39 -4.97 1.25
C ARG A 157 3.96 -5.35 1.60
N GLY A 158 3.50 -4.85 2.74
CA GLY A 158 2.21 -5.23 3.31
C GLY A 158 2.31 -6.41 4.25
N MET A 159 1.15 -6.93 4.62
CA MET A 159 1.01 -8.08 5.51
C MET A 159 0.31 -9.24 4.80
N TYR A 160 0.69 -10.44 5.21
CA TYR A 160 0.19 -11.70 4.68
C TYR A 160 -0.48 -12.44 5.83
N PHE A 161 -1.73 -12.83 5.65
CA PHE A 161 -2.49 -13.65 6.60
C PHE A 161 -2.90 -14.92 5.89
N SER A 162 -2.50 -16.07 6.40
CA SER A 162 -2.79 -17.34 5.77
C SER A 162 -3.83 -18.14 6.55
N ALA A 163 -4.45 -19.12 5.89
CA ALA A 163 -5.29 -20.10 6.57
C ALA A 163 -4.54 -20.92 7.64
N ALA A 164 -3.20 -20.97 7.58
CA ALA A 164 -2.38 -21.63 8.60
C ALA A 164 -2.21 -20.77 9.87
N ASP A 165 -2.53 -19.48 9.80
CA ASP A 165 -2.41 -18.53 10.91
C ASP A 165 -3.69 -18.40 11.76
N ARG A 166 -4.68 -19.28 11.53
CA ARG A 166 -5.94 -19.27 12.27
C ARG A 166 -5.70 -19.40 13.77
N GLY A 167 -6.30 -18.51 14.54
CA GLY A 167 -6.14 -18.36 15.98
C GLY A 167 -5.08 -17.33 16.39
N GLU A 168 -4.22 -16.87 15.47
CA GLU A 168 -3.08 -16.00 15.76
C GLU A 168 -3.20 -14.60 15.14
N MET A 169 -4.21 -14.33 14.30
CA MET A 169 -4.27 -13.08 13.53
C MET A 169 -4.35 -11.83 14.42
N MET A 170 -4.99 -11.96 15.59
CA MET A 170 -5.07 -10.92 16.63
C MET A 170 -3.70 -10.47 17.14
N SER A 171 -2.73 -11.38 17.25
CA SER A 171 -1.37 -11.04 17.66
C SER A 171 -0.56 -10.53 16.47
N MET A 172 -0.74 -11.14 15.30
CA MET A 172 -0.03 -10.78 14.06
C MET A 172 -0.23 -9.34 13.64
N VAL A 173 -1.46 -8.79 13.76
CA VAL A 173 -1.73 -7.40 13.38
C VAL A 173 -0.78 -6.45 14.07
N TYR A 174 -0.31 -6.73 15.30
CA TYR A 174 0.63 -5.90 16.07
C TYR A 174 2.07 -5.87 15.52
N ASN A 175 2.43 -6.77 14.60
CA ASN A 175 3.73 -6.77 13.94
C ASN A 175 3.88 -5.64 12.92
N TRP A 176 2.78 -5.02 12.48
CA TRP A 176 2.86 -3.84 11.61
C TRP A 176 3.48 -2.65 12.38
N PRO A 177 4.52 -2.00 11.84
CA PRO A 177 5.26 -0.97 12.57
C PRO A 177 4.50 0.35 12.74
N ALA A 178 3.45 0.61 11.97
CA ALA A 178 2.64 1.82 12.12
C ALA A 178 1.52 1.60 13.15
N ASP A 179 1.45 2.48 14.15
CA ASP A 179 0.39 2.43 15.16
C ASP A 179 -0.99 2.80 14.58
N GLN A 180 -1.02 3.65 13.56
CA GLN A 180 -2.25 4.09 12.90
C GLN A 180 -2.26 3.70 11.43
N VAL A 181 -3.36 3.08 11.00
CA VAL A 181 -3.66 2.75 9.61
C VAL A 181 -5.07 3.28 9.30
N ASP A 182 -5.20 4.04 8.21
CA ASP A 182 -6.46 4.63 7.76
C ASP A 182 -7.09 3.85 6.61
N MET A 183 -6.27 3.22 5.77
CA MET A 183 -6.72 2.54 4.57
C MET A 183 -5.98 1.22 4.39
N ILE A 184 -6.75 0.15 4.30
CA ILE A 184 -6.33 -1.18 3.91
C ILE A 184 -6.91 -1.47 2.54
N VAL A 185 -6.07 -1.95 1.63
CA VAL A 185 -6.55 -2.66 0.43
C VAL A 185 -6.17 -4.12 0.62
N VAL A 186 -7.17 -4.98 0.60
CA VAL A 186 -7.04 -6.42 0.83
C VAL A 186 -7.48 -7.20 -0.40
N THR A 187 -6.77 -8.29 -0.70
CA THR A 187 -7.15 -9.25 -1.75
C THR A 187 -6.85 -10.67 -1.28
N ASP A 188 -7.61 -11.66 -1.77
CA ASP A 188 -7.29 -13.08 -1.64
C ASP A 188 -6.67 -13.67 -2.92
N GLY A 189 -6.46 -12.85 -3.95
CA GLY A 189 -5.86 -13.25 -5.22
C GLY A 189 -6.72 -14.17 -6.08
N SER A 190 -7.99 -14.37 -5.74
CA SER A 190 -8.85 -15.38 -6.38
C SER A 190 -9.39 -14.96 -7.76
N ARG A 191 -9.36 -13.66 -8.07
CA ARG A 191 -9.81 -13.12 -9.35
C ARG A 191 -9.01 -11.86 -9.73
N ILE A 192 -7.71 -12.02 -9.94
CA ILE A 192 -6.84 -10.92 -10.33
C ILE A 192 -7.19 -10.46 -11.75
N LEU A 193 -7.80 -9.27 -11.86
CA LEU A 193 -8.25 -8.67 -13.11
C LEU A 193 -9.03 -9.69 -13.99
N GLY A 194 -8.53 -9.95 -15.21
CA GLY A 194 -9.00 -11.01 -16.10
C GLY A 194 -8.05 -12.22 -16.17
N LEU A 195 -7.08 -12.32 -15.25
CA LEU A 195 -6.03 -13.35 -15.24
C LEU A 195 -6.41 -14.57 -14.39
N GLY A 196 -7.49 -14.47 -13.62
CA GLY A 196 -8.00 -15.56 -12.80
C GLY A 196 -7.32 -15.65 -11.44
N ASP A 197 -7.19 -16.86 -10.93
CA ASP A 197 -6.63 -17.15 -9.61
C ASP A 197 -5.10 -17.11 -9.67
N LEU A 198 -4.49 -16.19 -8.92
CA LEU A 198 -3.03 -16.07 -8.79
C LEU A 198 -2.54 -16.25 -7.35
N GLY A 199 -3.43 -16.64 -6.42
CA GLY A 199 -3.06 -16.84 -5.01
C GLY A 199 -2.32 -15.65 -4.40
N ILE A 200 -1.28 -15.93 -3.60
CA ILE A 200 -0.44 -14.91 -2.94
C ILE A 200 0.16 -13.89 -3.91
N GLN A 201 0.35 -14.28 -5.18
CA GLN A 201 0.95 -13.40 -6.17
C GLN A 201 0.07 -12.20 -6.51
N GLY A 202 -1.22 -12.26 -6.12
CA GLY A 202 -2.19 -11.18 -6.27
C GLY A 202 -1.91 -9.94 -5.44
N ILE A 203 -1.04 -9.98 -4.43
CA ILE A 203 -0.76 -8.82 -3.55
C ILE A 203 -0.29 -7.57 -4.32
N GLY A 204 0.26 -7.74 -5.53
CA GLY A 204 0.63 -6.62 -6.39
C GLY A 204 -0.54 -5.67 -6.67
N ILE A 205 -1.79 -6.16 -6.67
CA ILE A 205 -2.99 -5.32 -6.81
C ILE A 205 -3.18 -4.42 -5.59
N SER A 206 -3.12 -4.96 -4.37
CA SER A 206 -3.25 -4.18 -3.13
C SER A 206 -2.18 -3.10 -3.02
N ILE A 207 -0.93 -3.47 -3.33
CA ILE A 207 0.21 -2.53 -3.34
C ILE A 207 -0.04 -1.42 -4.38
N GLY A 208 -0.31 -1.79 -5.63
CA GLY A 208 -0.49 -0.83 -6.73
C GLY A 208 -1.68 0.11 -6.52
N LYS A 209 -2.81 -0.38 -5.96
CA LYS A 209 -3.95 0.48 -5.63
C LYS A 209 -3.61 1.52 -4.57
N LEU A 210 -2.92 1.11 -3.50
CA LEU A 210 -2.48 2.04 -2.46
C LEU A 210 -1.45 3.03 -2.99
N ASP A 211 -0.54 2.62 -3.88
CA ASP A 211 0.41 3.53 -4.53
C ASP A 211 -0.31 4.64 -5.29
N LEU A 212 -1.41 4.31 -5.98
CA LEU A 212 -2.26 5.30 -6.64
C LEU A 212 -3.01 6.20 -5.64
N TYR A 213 -3.50 5.68 -4.51
CA TYR A 213 -4.12 6.52 -3.50
C TYR A 213 -3.14 7.49 -2.85
N VAL A 214 -1.91 7.06 -2.57
CA VAL A 214 -0.86 7.94 -2.06
C VAL A 214 -0.53 9.01 -3.11
N ALA A 215 -0.24 8.61 -4.35
CA ALA A 215 0.21 9.54 -5.38
C ALA A 215 -0.91 10.48 -5.89
N ALA A 216 -2.13 10.00 -6.08
CA ALA A 216 -3.22 10.76 -6.70
C ALA A 216 -4.17 11.42 -5.69
N ALA A 217 -4.39 10.79 -4.53
CA ALA A 217 -5.29 11.32 -3.50
C ALA A 217 -4.56 11.96 -2.31
N GLY A 218 -3.22 11.85 -2.25
CA GLY A 218 -2.41 12.47 -1.20
C GLY A 218 -2.58 11.82 0.17
N ILE A 219 -2.94 10.53 0.21
CA ILE A 219 -2.98 9.76 1.46
C ILE A 219 -1.53 9.57 1.95
N ASN A 220 -1.31 9.68 3.26
CA ASN A 220 0.02 9.44 3.84
C ASN A 220 0.43 7.97 3.65
N PRO A 221 1.58 7.68 3.03
CA PRO A 221 2.04 6.30 2.82
C PRO A 221 2.27 5.49 4.09
N GLN A 222 2.54 6.15 5.23
CA GLN A 222 2.66 5.45 6.51
C GLN A 222 1.31 5.03 7.12
N ARG A 223 0.19 5.54 6.58
CA ARG A 223 -1.17 5.27 7.06
C ARG A 223 -1.94 4.33 6.12
N VAL A 224 -1.26 3.72 5.14
CA VAL A 224 -1.84 2.71 4.26
C VAL A 224 -1.22 1.34 4.50
N LEU A 225 -2.00 0.28 4.32
CA LEU A 225 -1.55 -1.09 4.56
C LEU A 225 -2.08 -2.05 3.47
N PRO A 226 -1.23 -2.55 2.56
CA PRO A 226 -1.62 -3.60 1.63
C PRO A 226 -1.70 -4.93 2.38
N ILE A 227 -2.77 -5.69 2.15
CA ILE A 227 -2.98 -7.01 2.75
C ILE A 227 -3.25 -8.05 1.68
N MET A 228 -2.71 -9.25 1.93
CA MET A 228 -2.99 -10.47 1.19
C MET A 228 -3.50 -11.55 2.14
N ILE A 229 -4.65 -12.14 1.81
CA ILE A 229 -5.22 -13.27 2.54
C ILE A 229 -5.00 -14.56 1.74
N ASP A 230 -4.11 -15.42 2.22
CA ASP A 230 -3.76 -16.69 1.58
C ASP A 230 -4.58 -17.85 2.13
N VAL A 231 -5.66 -18.19 1.44
CA VAL A 231 -6.47 -19.37 1.74
C VAL A 231 -6.12 -20.56 0.82
N GLY A 232 -4.98 -20.50 0.13
CA GLY A 232 -4.61 -21.42 -0.95
C GLY A 232 -4.93 -20.85 -2.35
N THR A 233 -4.69 -21.64 -3.39
CA THR A 233 -4.99 -21.30 -4.79
C THR A 233 -5.50 -22.51 -5.55
N ASN A 234 -6.44 -22.32 -6.47
CA ASN A 234 -6.90 -23.36 -7.40
C ASN A 234 -6.12 -23.34 -8.72
N ASN A 235 -5.06 -22.53 -8.81
CA ASN A 235 -4.19 -22.48 -9.96
C ASN A 235 -3.18 -23.63 -9.92
N GLU A 236 -3.48 -24.69 -10.67
CA GLU A 236 -2.64 -25.89 -10.81
C GLU A 236 -1.20 -25.63 -11.22
N ALA A 237 -0.93 -24.57 -11.98
CA ALA A 237 0.43 -24.23 -12.37
C ALA A 237 1.23 -23.72 -11.18
N LEU A 238 0.61 -22.90 -10.32
CA LEU A 238 1.24 -22.39 -9.10
C LEU A 238 1.42 -23.49 -8.06
N LEU A 239 0.44 -24.40 -7.91
CA LEU A 239 0.54 -25.55 -7.00
C LEU A 239 1.66 -26.54 -7.36
N LYS A 240 2.09 -26.54 -8.62
CA LYS A 240 3.19 -27.37 -9.12
C LYS A 240 4.52 -26.63 -9.16
N ASP A 241 4.51 -25.32 -8.94
CA ASP A 241 5.72 -24.50 -8.94
C ASP A 241 6.37 -24.55 -7.55
N PRO A 242 7.56 -25.15 -7.41
CA PRO A 242 8.27 -25.19 -6.13
C PRO A 242 8.75 -23.82 -5.65
N LEU A 243 8.74 -22.80 -6.52
CA LEU A 243 9.11 -21.43 -6.19
C LEU A 243 7.90 -20.56 -5.81
N TYR A 244 6.67 -21.10 -5.87
CA TYR A 244 5.48 -20.37 -5.43
C TYR A 244 5.54 -20.09 -3.93
N LEU A 245 5.28 -18.83 -3.55
CA LEU A 245 5.45 -18.35 -2.17
C LEU A 245 4.26 -18.59 -1.25
N GLY A 246 3.10 -18.98 -1.80
CA GLY A 246 1.88 -19.15 -1.03
C GLY A 246 1.68 -20.58 -0.54
N LEU A 247 0.57 -20.82 0.16
CA LEU A 247 0.17 -22.14 0.62
C LEU A 247 0.00 -23.09 -0.58
N GLN A 248 0.69 -24.23 -0.52
CA GLN A 248 0.66 -25.29 -1.53
C GLN A 248 -0.57 -26.19 -1.35
N GLN A 249 -1.75 -25.58 -1.37
CA GLN A 249 -3.04 -26.25 -1.22
C GLN A 249 -4.13 -25.54 -2.04
N HIS A 250 -5.19 -26.29 -2.36
CA HIS A 250 -6.40 -25.73 -2.94
C HIS A 250 -7.07 -24.72 -2.01
N ARG A 251 -7.84 -23.80 -2.60
CA ARG A 251 -8.57 -22.78 -1.83
C ARG A 251 -9.53 -23.41 -0.85
N LEU A 252 -9.54 -22.88 0.38
CA LEU A 252 -10.66 -23.09 1.29
C LEU A 252 -11.97 -22.61 0.66
N ASP A 253 -13.06 -23.27 1.04
CA ASP A 253 -14.42 -22.89 0.63
C ASP A 253 -15.38 -22.94 1.83
N GLY A 254 -16.58 -22.42 1.67
CA GLY A 254 -17.64 -22.49 2.68
C GLY A 254 -17.24 -21.84 4.01
N GLU A 255 -17.55 -22.52 5.12
CA GLU A 255 -17.37 -22.01 6.48
C GLU A 255 -15.90 -21.83 6.87
N GLU A 256 -15.00 -22.66 6.34
CA GLU A 256 -13.57 -22.55 6.67
C GLU A 256 -12.96 -21.27 6.10
N TYR A 257 -13.35 -20.89 4.88
CA TYR A 257 -12.96 -19.62 4.27
C TYR A 257 -13.52 -18.43 5.06
N ILE A 258 -14.81 -18.49 5.41
CA ILE A 258 -15.47 -17.41 6.15
C ILE A 258 -14.81 -17.21 7.52
N ALA A 259 -14.50 -18.30 8.23
CA ALA A 259 -13.85 -18.22 9.54
C ALA A 259 -12.49 -17.49 9.49
N VAL A 260 -11.71 -17.68 8.41
CA VAL A 260 -10.45 -16.95 8.20
C VAL A 260 -10.71 -15.45 8.03
N ILE A 261 -11.71 -15.09 7.23
CA ILE A 261 -12.04 -13.69 6.96
C ILE A 261 -12.60 -13.00 8.20
N ASP A 262 -13.47 -13.67 8.95
CA ASP A 262 -14.06 -13.13 10.18
C ASP A 262 -12.96 -12.86 11.23
N GLU A 263 -12.06 -13.82 11.46
CA GLU A 263 -10.93 -13.64 12.37
C GLU A 263 -10.02 -12.48 11.93
N PHE A 264 -9.71 -12.40 10.63
CA PHE A 264 -8.93 -11.31 10.06
C PHE A 264 -9.60 -9.94 10.30
N MET A 265 -10.90 -9.83 10.03
CA MET A 265 -11.64 -8.57 10.20
C MET A 265 -11.72 -8.17 11.66
N GLU A 266 -11.94 -9.13 12.58
CA GLU A 266 -11.91 -8.89 14.02
C GLU A 266 -10.55 -8.37 14.48
N ALA A 267 -9.45 -8.97 14.01
CA ALA A 267 -8.10 -8.53 14.32
C ALA A 267 -7.81 -7.10 13.81
N VAL A 268 -8.17 -6.82 12.56
CA VAL A 268 -7.98 -5.51 11.94
C VAL A 268 -8.76 -4.43 12.69
N PHE A 269 -10.05 -4.64 12.96
CA PHE A 269 -10.86 -3.64 13.65
C PHE A 269 -10.58 -3.53 15.14
N THR A 270 -10.04 -4.57 15.77
CA THR A 270 -9.54 -4.46 17.14
C THR A 270 -8.32 -3.54 17.20
N ARG A 271 -7.35 -3.70 16.29
CA ARG A 271 -6.16 -2.84 16.28
C ARG A 271 -6.45 -1.43 15.74
N TRP A 272 -7.25 -1.34 14.68
CA TRP A 272 -7.56 -0.07 14.00
C TRP A 272 -9.08 0.10 13.81
N PRO A 273 -9.83 0.54 14.85
CA PRO A 273 -11.30 0.59 14.83
C PRO A 273 -11.95 1.50 13.79
N HIS A 274 -11.17 2.36 13.13
CA HIS A 274 -11.66 3.35 12.17
C HIS A 274 -11.05 3.20 10.78
N VAL A 275 -10.29 2.12 10.55
CA VAL A 275 -9.67 1.84 9.26
C VAL A 275 -10.72 1.56 8.20
N ILE A 276 -10.48 2.03 6.99
CA ILE A 276 -11.25 1.61 5.81
C ILE A 276 -10.62 0.33 5.28
N VAL A 277 -11.42 -0.72 5.12
CA VAL A 277 -10.99 -1.97 4.47
C VAL A 277 -11.65 -2.05 3.10
N GLN A 278 -10.85 -1.98 2.05
CA GLN A 278 -11.28 -2.11 0.67
C GLN A 278 -10.91 -3.49 0.12
N PHE A 279 -11.92 -4.28 -0.20
CA PHE A 279 -11.76 -5.60 -0.82
C PHE A 279 -11.54 -5.46 -2.34
N GLU A 280 -10.51 -6.09 -2.86
CA GLU A 280 -10.13 -6.04 -4.28
C GLU A 280 -9.88 -7.42 -4.87
N ASP A 281 -10.33 -7.61 -6.11
CA ASP A 281 -10.05 -8.81 -6.92
C ASP A 281 -10.43 -10.16 -6.26
N PHE A 282 -11.54 -10.15 -5.50
CA PHE A 282 -12.18 -11.35 -4.97
C PHE A 282 -13.12 -12.01 -6.00
N GLN A 283 -13.28 -13.33 -5.93
CA GLN A 283 -14.32 -14.05 -6.65
C GLN A 283 -15.72 -13.48 -6.31
N SER A 284 -16.58 -13.41 -7.32
CA SER A 284 -17.90 -12.77 -7.20
C SER A 284 -18.75 -13.35 -6.06
N LYS A 285 -18.66 -14.67 -5.80
CA LYS A 285 -19.42 -15.32 -4.73
C LYS A 285 -19.14 -14.73 -3.34
N TRP A 286 -17.91 -14.26 -3.12
CA TRP A 286 -17.47 -13.68 -1.84
C TRP A 286 -17.66 -12.17 -1.80
N ALA A 287 -17.40 -11.47 -2.91
CA ALA A 287 -17.52 -10.02 -2.98
C ALA A 287 -18.92 -9.52 -2.52
N PHE A 288 -20.00 -10.20 -2.95
CA PHE A 288 -21.36 -9.85 -2.51
C PHE A 288 -21.59 -10.14 -1.02
N LYS A 289 -21.00 -11.20 -0.49
CA LYS A 289 -21.17 -11.59 0.91
C LYS A 289 -20.51 -10.59 1.85
N PHE A 290 -19.31 -10.09 1.50
CA PHE A 290 -18.61 -9.10 2.32
C PHE A 290 -19.26 -7.73 2.31
N THR A 291 -19.80 -7.30 1.16
CA THR A 291 -20.46 -5.97 1.06
C THR A 291 -21.79 -5.90 1.83
N THR A 292 -22.38 -7.05 2.18
CA THR A 292 -23.69 -7.11 2.87
C THR A 292 -23.56 -7.34 4.38
N THR A 293 -22.38 -7.73 4.88
CA THR A 293 -22.18 -8.21 6.27
C THR A 293 -21.40 -7.22 7.15
N ILE A 294 -20.88 -6.14 6.57
CA ILE A 294 -20.11 -5.08 7.27
C ILE A 294 -21.01 -3.89 7.60
#